data_AF-A0A8X6NQ56-F1
#
_entry.id   AF-A0A8X6NQ56-F1
#
_cell.length_a   1.000
_cell.length_b   1.000
_cell.length_c   1.000
_cell.angle_alpha   90.00
_cell.angle_beta   90.00
_cell.angle_gamma   90.00
#
_symmetry.space_group_name_H-M   'P 1'
#
loop_
_entity.id
_entity.type
_entity.pdbx_description
1 polymer ?
#
loop_
_entity_poly.entity_id
_entity_poly.type
_entity_poly.pdbx_seq_one_letter_code
_entity_poly.pdbx_strand_id
1 'polypeptide(L)'
;MKEEIYQEDEITYSFEEFKRLIILRTGISAPGFRLYGQEVKCLAYADDLLLLGQSPVDLQDNIDSICSVAALAGLRFKPSKCASLSFNYTGNKRSIDDASFLVAGTHIRNIQGQEAYKYLGVRVGLNYRQDNTEFFQGITRDVKLVAASPLAPWQKLTAIRAHILARAEFLCRNSHIQKRDVADLDKTLISTGKRILNLPTRANVNLVHLSCNKGGAALPHLRALLDVHSISHAFRLLASDDQLTSDVAFVGLQSAVRKKILRDPTPSKCAEFLNGNKAGDFARDSGDLSTQWSRARQAADRLSKYVKFSWTYNEELGCFHFNIFRSPNPVCVVPSTAGLVARLLRDDLESFYIKQLSGLVDQGKTVEVFSQHPASNHFLQAGDFTRFCDWNFIHRARLGCLQLNATMRFSKRNPKCRKCGYVRETILHVLNHCKPHSDA
;
A
#
# COMPACT_ATOMS: atom_id res chain seq x y z
N MET A 1 42.99 -4.77 8.88
CA MET A 1 42.28 -5.87 9.56
C MET A 1 40.79 -5.62 9.33
N LYS A 2 40.25 -6.28 8.28
CA LYS A 2 38.84 -6.50 7.86
C LYS A 2 37.82 -5.45 8.36
N GLU A 3 37.35 -4.49 7.57
CA GLU A 3 36.40 -4.63 6.43
C GLU A 3 35.33 -5.72 6.64
N GLU A 4 34.11 -5.29 6.98
CA GLU A 4 32.83 -5.88 6.57
C GLU A 4 31.69 -4.97 7.10
N ILE A 5 31.16 -4.09 6.24
CA ILE A 5 29.86 -3.45 6.43
C ILE A 5 28.98 -3.95 5.28
N TYR A 6 27.91 -4.62 5.69
CA TYR A 6 26.88 -5.24 4.86
C TYR A 6 26.33 -4.30 3.79
N GLN A 7 26.42 -4.73 2.54
CA GLN A 7 25.66 -4.20 1.42
C GLN A 7 24.21 -4.70 1.49
N GLU A 8 23.30 -3.79 1.14
CA GLU A 8 21.86 -3.98 1.02
C GLU A 8 21.52 -5.12 0.05
N ASP A 9 20.51 -5.91 0.41
CA ASP A 9 19.92 -6.98 -0.42
C ASP A 9 19.35 -6.40 -1.74
N GLU A 10 20.21 -6.24 -2.74
CA GLU A 10 19.79 -6.35 -4.13
C GLU A 10 19.31 -7.79 -4.37
N ILE A 11 18.08 -7.92 -4.87
CA ILE A 11 17.57 -9.19 -5.39
C ILE A 11 18.43 -9.54 -6.61
N THR A 12 19.51 -10.27 -6.36
CA THR A 12 20.39 -10.82 -7.40
C THR A 12 19.66 -12.02 -7.99
N TYR A 13 18.81 -11.78 -8.99
CA TYR A 13 18.42 -12.86 -9.90
C TYR A 13 19.71 -13.45 -10.46
N SER A 14 19.91 -14.76 -10.33
CA SER A 14 21.14 -15.35 -10.86
C SER A 14 21.13 -15.20 -12.38
N PHE A 15 22.27 -14.86 -12.99
CA PHE A 15 22.39 -14.73 -14.44
C PHE A 15 21.94 -16.00 -15.21
N GLU A 16 21.98 -17.15 -14.55
CA GLU A 16 21.42 -18.44 -15.00
C GLU A 16 19.89 -18.43 -15.06
N GLU A 17 19.20 -17.88 -14.05
CA GLU A 17 17.74 -17.73 -14.04
C GLU A 17 17.28 -16.74 -15.10
N PHE A 18 18.02 -15.64 -15.31
CA PHE A 18 17.75 -14.68 -16.38
C PHE A 18 17.90 -15.31 -17.77
N LYS A 19 18.96 -16.11 -18.01
CA LYS A 19 19.12 -16.89 -19.24
C LYS A 19 17.99 -17.89 -19.45
N ARG A 20 17.58 -18.61 -18.39
CA ARG A 20 16.46 -19.58 -18.45
C ARG A 20 15.13 -18.89 -18.79
N LEU A 21 14.88 -17.70 -18.22
CA LEU A 21 13.67 -16.92 -18.47
C LEU A 21 13.63 -16.36 -19.91
N ILE A 22 14.78 -15.94 -20.45
CA ILE A 22 14.93 -15.57 -21.86
C ILE A 22 14.68 -16.78 -22.76
N ILE A 23 15.31 -17.92 -22.47
CA ILE A 23 15.17 -19.16 -23.26
C ILE A 23 13.71 -19.60 -23.33
N LEU A 24 12.99 -19.59 -22.20
CA LEU A 24 11.57 -19.95 -22.16
C LEU A 24 10.68 -18.93 -22.90
N ARG A 25 11.00 -17.63 -22.85
CA ARG A 25 10.31 -16.59 -23.64
C ARG A 25 10.54 -16.74 -25.14
N THR A 26 11.75 -17.11 -25.56
CA THR A 26 12.10 -17.33 -26.97
C THR A 26 11.45 -18.57 -27.56
N GLY A 27 10.98 -19.51 -26.72
CA GLY A 27 10.27 -20.71 -27.14
C GLY A 27 8.80 -20.49 -27.54
N ILE A 28 8.25 -19.29 -27.35
CA ILE A 28 6.83 -19.01 -27.62
C ILE A 28 6.64 -18.63 -29.10
N SER A 29 6.32 -19.64 -29.90
CA SER A 29 6.17 -19.54 -31.35
C SER A 29 4.75 -19.14 -31.78
N ALA A 30 3.72 -19.57 -31.07
CA ALA A 30 2.33 -19.35 -31.46
C ALA A 30 1.81 -17.96 -31.00
N PRO A 31 0.66 -17.50 -31.55
CA PRO A 31 0.06 -16.23 -31.18
C PRO A 31 -0.32 -16.16 -29.69
N GLY A 32 -0.04 -15.00 -29.09
CA GLY A 32 -0.46 -14.66 -27.73
C GLY A 32 -1.90 -14.18 -27.64
N PHE A 33 -2.30 -13.75 -26.46
CA PHE A 33 -3.61 -13.14 -26.22
C PHE A 33 -3.59 -11.65 -26.59
N ARG A 34 -4.58 -11.20 -27.38
CA ARG A 34 -4.70 -9.78 -27.74
C ARG A 34 -5.39 -8.98 -26.65
N LEU A 35 -4.62 -8.12 -25.98
CA LEU A 35 -5.09 -7.19 -24.96
C LEU A 35 -4.84 -5.75 -25.42
N TYR A 36 -5.91 -4.98 -25.62
CA TYR A 36 -5.83 -3.57 -26.05
C TYR A 36 -4.99 -3.33 -27.32
N GLY A 37 -5.09 -4.25 -28.29
CA GLY A 37 -4.34 -4.16 -29.55
C GLY A 37 -2.89 -4.66 -29.46
N GLN A 38 -2.42 -4.98 -28.25
CA GLN A 38 -1.11 -5.55 -27.99
C GLN A 38 -1.21 -7.07 -27.81
N GLU A 39 -0.20 -7.80 -28.29
CA GLU A 39 -0.12 -9.25 -28.15
C GLU A 39 0.68 -9.62 -26.90
N VAL A 40 0.03 -10.23 -25.92
CA VAL A 40 0.66 -10.69 -24.69
C VAL A 40 0.75 -12.21 -24.71
N LYS A 41 1.98 -12.71 -24.81
CA LYS A 41 2.28 -14.15 -24.92
C LYS A 41 2.47 -14.83 -23.57
N CYS A 42 3.20 -14.19 -22.67
CA CYS A 42 3.45 -14.73 -21.34
C CYS A 42 3.72 -13.65 -20.29
N LEU A 43 3.47 -14.01 -19.03
CA LEU A 43 4.03 -13.34 -17.86
C LEU A 43 4.91 -14.35 -17.14
N ALA A 44 6.11 -13.94 -16.73
CA ALA A 44 7.08 -14.83 -16.12
C ALA A 44 7.68 -14.18 -14.88
N TYR A 45 7.84 -14.96 -13.81
CA TYR A 45 8.50 -14.56 -12.59
C TYR A 45 9.27 -15.75 -12.02
N ALA A 46 10.60 -15.73 -12.13
CA ALA A 46 11.45 -16.89 -11.84
C ALA A 46 10.95 -18.16 -12.56
N ASP A 47 10.56 -19.20 -11.83
CA ASP A 47 10.03 -20.46 -12.34
C ASP A 47 8.50 -20.44 -12.61
N ASP A 48 7.79 -19.45 -12.08
CA ASP A 48 6.35 -19.27 -12.30
C ASP A 48 6.10 -18.63 -13.68
N LEU A 49 5.44 -19.39 -14.56
CA LEU A 49 5.11 -18.97 -15.93
C LEU A 49 3.59 -18.96 -16.13
N LEU A 50 3.05 -17.84 -16.62
CA LEU A 50 1.69 -17.69 -17.09
C LEU A 50 1.70 -17.56 -18.61
N LEU A 51 1.09 -18.52 -19.29
CA LEU A 51 0.94 -18.51 -20.75
C LEU A 51 -0.44 -18.03 -21.15
N LEU A 52 -0.50 -17.32 -22.27
CA LEU A 52 -1.70 -16.70 -22.79
C LEU A 52 -1.81 -17.04 -24.27
N GLY A 53 -2.98 -17.52 -24.69
CA GLY A 53 -3.28 -17.81 -26.09
C GLY A 53 -4.67 -17.30 -26.45
N GLN A 54 -4.89 -17.04 -27.74
CA GLN A 54 -6.18 -16.56 -28.25
C GLN A 54 -7.19 -17.71 -28.45
N SER A 55 -6.69 -18.93 -28.69
CA SER A 55 -7.47 -20.16 -28.81
C SER A 55 -6.84 -21.30 -28.01
N PRO A 56 -7.61 -22.39 -27.73
CA PRO A 56 -7.05 -23.59 -27.11
C PRO A 56 -5.89 -24.21 -27.89
N VAL A 57 -5.94 -24.15 -29.23
CA VAL A 57 -4.87 -24.68 -30.10
C VAL A 57 -3.59 -23.86 -29.91
N ASP A 58 -3.68 -22.53 -30.03
CA ASP A 58 -2.52 -21.65 -29.86
C ASP A 58 -1.86 -21.81 -28.48
N LEU A 59 -2.68 -21.97 -27.43
CA LEU A 59 -2.17 -22.16 -26.07
C LEU A 59 -1.49 -23.52 -25.90
N GLN A 60 -2.03 -24.60 -26.48
CA GLN A 60 -1.39 -25.93 -26.44
C GLN A 60 -0.07 -25.93 -27.21
N ASP A 61 -0.02 -25.32 -28.39
CA ASP A 61 1.22 -25.18 -29.18
C ASP A 61 2.31 -24.42 -28.41
N ASN A 62 1.92 -23.36 -27.70
CA ASN A 62 2.81 -22.61 -26.82
C ASN A 62 3.29 -23.45 -25.62
N ILE A 63 2.41 -24.25 -25.00
CA ILE A 63 2.79 -25.17 -23.92
C ILE A 63 3.80 -26.21 -24.42
N ASP A 64 3.57 -26.82 -25.59
CA ASP A 64 4.41 -27.86 -26.14
C ASP A 64 5.79 -27.33 -26.56
N SER A 65 5.81 -26.13 -27.15
CA SER A 65 7.06 -25.45 -27.52
C SER A 65 7.90 -25.12 -26.29
N ILE A 66 7.28 -24.60 -25.22
CA ILE A 66 7.99 -24.31 -23.97
C ILE A 66 8.43 -25.60 -23.27
N CYS A 67 7.63 -26.66 -23.27
CA CYS A 67 8.04 -27.96 -22.73
C CYS A 67 9.27 -28.50 -23.46
N SER A 68 9.29 -28.38 -24.78
CA SER A 68 10.43 -28.80 -25.61
C SER A 68 11.69 -28.01 -25.28
N VAL A 69 11.58 -26.68 -25.20
CA VAL A 69 12.69 -25.80 -24.84
C VAL A 69 13.17 -26.03 -23.40
N ALA A 70 12.26 -26.23 -22.46
CA ALA A 70 12.59 -26.57 -21.07
C ALA A 70 13.35 -27.90 -21.00
N ALA A 71 12.94 -28.91 -21.76
CA ALA A 71 13.61 -30.20 -21.82
C ALA A 71 15.06 -30.08 -22.35
N LEU A 72 15.30 -29.24 -23.35
CA LEU A 72 16.66 -28.94 -23.84
C LEU A 72 17.54 -28.31 -22.75
N ALA A 73 16.94 -27.54 -21.85
CA ALA A 73 17.62 -26.97 -20.68
C ALA A 73 17.70 -27.92 -19.46
N GLY A 74 17.26 -29.18 -19.60
CA GLY A 74 17.22 -30.15 -18.51
C GLY A 74 16.12 -29.90 -17.47
N LEU A 75 15.14 -29.05 -17.78
CA LEU A 75 14.02 -28.70 -16.92
C LEU A 75 12.77 -29.50 -17.28
N ARG A 76 11.90 -29.74 -16.30
CA ARG A 76 10.60 -30.39 -16.48
C ARG A 76 9.53 -29.68 -15.66
N PHE A 77 8.42 -29.31 -16.29
CA PHE A 77 7.25 -28.80 -15.59
C PHE A 77 6.58 -29.93 -14.79
N LYS A 78 6.00 -29.58 -13.64
CA LYS A 78 5.25 -30.52 -12.79
C LYS A 78 3.75 -30.33 -13.05
N PRO A 79 3.07 -31.22 -13.81
CA PRO A 79 1.67 -31.02 -14.20
C PRO A 79 0.72 -30.83 -13.01
N SER A 80 1.00 -31.50 -11.88
CA SER A 80 0.19 -31.37 -10.66
C SER A 80 0.24 -29.97 -10.00
N LYS A 81 1.20 -29.12 -10.39
CA LYS A 81 1.30 -27.71 -9.99
C LYS A 81 0.74 -26.76 -11.05
N CYS A 82 0.46 -27.24 -12.26
CA CYS A 82 -0.05 -26.42 -13.36
C CYS A 82 -1.58 -26.41 -13.35
N ALA A 83 -2.15 -25.31 -13.83
CA ALA A 83 -3.58 -25.19 -14.04
C ALA A 83 -3.87 -24.30 -15.26
N SER A 84 -5.00 -24.54 -15.92
CA SER A 84 -5.50 -23.72 -17.03
C SER A 84 -6.74 -22.94 -16.62
N LEU A 85 -6.96 -21.80 -17.27
CA LEU A 85 -8.21 -21.05 -17.20
C LEU A 85 -8.60 -20.64 -18.63
N SER A 86 -9.73 -21.15 -19.09
CA SER A 86 -10.28 -20.81 -20.40
C SER A 86 -11.67 -20.19 -20.24
N PHE A 87 -11.98 -19.19 -21.05
CA PHE A 87 -13.26 -18.50 -21.00
C PHE A 87 -13.62 -17.92 -22.36
N ASN A 88 -14.92 -17.92 -22.64
CA ASN A 88 -15.51 -17.31 -23.83
C ASN A 88 -16.42 -16.15 -23.44
N TYR A 89 -16.77 -15.31 -24.42
CA TYR A 89 -17.76 -14.25 -24.26
C TYR A 89 -19.10 -14.70 -24.83
N THR A 90 -20.12 -14.75 -23.98
CA THR A 90 -21.51 -14.94 -24.40
C THR A 90 -22.24 -13.61 -24.19
N GLY A 91 -22.36 -12.82 -25.25
CA GLY A 91 -22.74 -11.41 -25.15
C GLY A 91 -21.69 -10.61 -24.36
N ASN A 92 -22.13 -9.86 -23.33
CA ASN A 92 -21.24 -9.09 -22.45
C ASN A 92 -20.75 -9.86 -21.21
N LYS A 93 -21.07 -11.16 -21.08
CA LYS A 93 -20.69 -11.97 -19.92
C LYS A 93 -19.59 -12.96 -20.30
N ARG A 94 -18.66 -13.18 -19.37
CA ARG A 94 -17.63 -14.22 -19.49
C ARG A 94 -18.17 -15.53 -18.95
N SER A 95 -18.14 -16.57 -19.77
CA SER A 95 -18.47 -17.95 -19.42
C SER A 95 -17.21 -18.78 -19.44
N ILE A 96 -17.10 -19.76 -18.54
CA ILE A 96 -15.96 -20.68 -18.53
C ILE A 96 -16.05 -21.61 -19.72
N ASP A 97 -14.88 -21.93 -20.25
CA ASP A 97 -14.70 -22.90 -21.31
C ASP A 97 -14.00 -24.14 -20.74
N ASP A 98 -14.45 -25.32 -21.15
CA ASP A 98 -13.97 -26.61 -20.65
C ASP A 98 -12.74 -27.13 -21.43
N ALA A 99 -12.03 -26.23 -22.12
CA ALA A 99 -10.80 -26.54 -22.83
C ALA A 99 -9.77 -27.23 -21.91
N SER A 100 -9.28 -28.39 -22.34
CA SER A 100 -8.31 -29.21 -21.61
C SER A 100 -6.93 -29.07 -22.21
N PHE A 101 -5.90 -28.96 -21.37
CA PHE A 101 -4.51 -28.83 -21.81
C PHE A 101 -3.64 -29.95 -21.25
N LEU A 102 -2.58 -30.26 -21.98
CA LEU A 102 -1.58 -31.26 -21.64
C LEU A 102 -0.25 -30.56 -21.36
N VAL A 103 0.38 -30.89 -20.23
CA VAL A 103 1.77 -30.51 -19.93
C VAL A 103 2.59 -31.78 -19.86
N ALA A 104 3.58 -31.91 -20.75
CA ALA A 104 4.38 -33.13 -20.91
C ALA A 104 3.52 -34.41 -21.00
N GLY A 105 2.44 -34.35 -21.80
CA GLY A 105 1.51 -35.47 -22.01
C GLY A 105 0.54 -35.76 -20.86
N THR A 106 0.55 -34.97 -19.77
CA THR A 106 -0.37 -35.15 -18.63
C THR A 106 -1.41 -34.04 -18.60
N HIS A 107 -2.68 -34.38 -18.40
CA HIS A 107 -3.75 -33.40 -18.23
C HIS A 107 -3.55 -32.54 -16.99
N ILE A 108 -3.65 -31.22 -17.16
CA ILE A 108 -3.60 -30.27 -16.04
C ILE A 108 -5.02 -29.90 -15.58
N ARG A 109 -5.11 -29.41 -14.35
CA ARG A 109 -6.39 -28.97 -13.76
C ARG A 109 -6.95 -27.77 -14.52
N ASN A 110 -8.20 -27.84 -14.96
CA ASN A 110 -8.95 -26.68 -15.43
C ASN A 110 -9.62 -25.96 -14.24
N ILE A 111 -9.44 -24.64 -14.14
CA ILE A 111 -10.01 -23.80 -13.08
C ILE A 111 -11.47 -23.50 -13.42
N GLN A 112 -12.36 -24.01 -12.59
CA GLN A 112 -13.80 -23.91 -12.78
C GLN A 112 -14.42 -22.63 -12.20
N GLY A 113 -15.74 -22.46 -12.37
CA GLY A 113 -16.47 -21.28 -11.92
C GLY A 113 -16.39 -21.12 -10.42
N GLN A 114 -16.00 -19.92 -9.96
CA GLN A 114 -15.76 -19.61 -8.54
C GLN A 114 -14.54 -20.30 -7.91
N GLU A 115 -13.77 -21.06 -8.69
CA GLU A 115 -12.46 -21.53 -8.26
C GLU A 115 -11.39 -20.45 -8.49
N ALA A 116 -10.26 -20.58 -7.80
CA ALA A 116 -9.11 -19.74 -8.01
C ALA A 116 -7.81 -20.51 -7.88
N TYR A 117 -6.81 -20.06 -8.64
CA TYR A 117 -5.45 -20.56 -8.61
C TYR A 117 -4.53 -19.54 -7.94
N LYS A 118 -3.60 -20.01 -7.11
CA LYS A 118 -2.67 -19.15 -6.39
C LYS A 118 -1.44 -18.89 -7.29
N TYR A 119 -1.31 -17.67 -7.78
CA TYR A 119 -0.17 -17.20 -8.56
C TYR A 119 0.50 -16.02 -7.84
N LEU A 120 1.81 -16.13 -7.56
CA LEU A 120 2.58 -15.10 -6.82
C LEU A 120 1.92 -14.63 -5.51
N GLY A 121 1.30 -15.56 -4.79
CA GLY A 121 0.61 -15.28 -3.52
C GLY A 121 -0.82 -14.73 -3.66
N VAL A 122 -1.28 -14.41 -4.87
CA VAL A 122 -2.61 -13.87 -5.16
C VAL A 122 -3.49 -14.96 -5.78
N ARG A 123 -4.77 -14.98 -5.42
CA ARG A 123 -5.74 -15.93 -5.98
C ARG A 123 -6.38 -15.34 -7.25
N VAL A 124 -6.16 -16.00 -8.39
CA VAL A 124 -6.65 -15.60 -9.72
C VAL A 124 -7.73 -16.59 -10.17
N GLY A 125 -8.89 -16.10 -10.58
CA GLY A 125 -10.00 -16.93 -11.07
C GLY A 125 -11.04 -16.10 -11.79
N LEU A 126 -11.83 -16.73 -12.66
CA LEU A 126 -12.92 -16.04 -13.37
C LEU A 126 -14.14 -15.90 -12.46
N ASN A 127 -14.68 -14.68 -12.36
CA ASN A 127 -15.79 -14.34 -11.44
C ASN A 127 -15.50 -14.69 -9.97
N TYR A 128 -14.24 -14.94 -9.62
CA TYR A 128 -13.81 -15.20 -8.26
C TYR A 128 -13.60 -13.88 -7.52
N ARG A 129 -14.34 -13.71 -6.43
CA ARG A 129 -14.06 -12.66 -5.47
C ARG A 129 -13.17 -13.23 -4.39
N GLN A 130 -11.93 -12.74 -4.30
CA GLN A 130 -11.04 -13.10 -3.20
C GLN A 130 -11.67 -12.65 -1.87
N ASP A 131 -12.03 -13.61 -1.04
CA ASP A 131 -12.36 -13.35 0.35
C ASP A 131 -11.06 -13.26 1.15
N ASN A 132 -10.76 -12.05 1.62
CA ASN A 132 -9.57 -11.76 2.42
C ASN A 132 -9.88 -11.69 3.91
N THR A 133 -11.10 -12.06 4.32
CA THR A 133 -11.57 -11.95 5.70
C THR A 133 -10.71 -12.78 6.63
N GLU A 134 -10.47 -14.05 6.32
CA GLU A 134 -9.63 -14.93 7.15
C GLU A 134 -8.20 -14.41 7.27
N PHE A 135 -7.63 -13.91 6.17
CA PHE A 135 -6.29 -13.31 6.18
C PHE A 135 -6.22 -12.12 7.13
N PHE A 136 -7.12 -11.15 7.01
CA PHE A 136 -7.11 -9.96 7.88
C PHE A 136 -7.49 -10.29 9.33
N GLN A 137 -8.32 -11.31 9.56
CA GLN A 137 -8.57 -11.84 10.91
C GLN A 137 -7.32 -12.47 11.51
N GLY A 138 -6.55 -13.22 10.72
CA GLY A 138 -5.23 -13.76 11.11
C GLY A 138 -4.26 -12.65 11.48
N ILE A 139 -4.10 -11.64 10.62
CA ILE A 139 -3.27 -10.46 10.91
C ILE A 139 -3.74 -9.75 12.19
N THR A 140 -5.05 -9.60 12.37
CA THR A 140 -5.63 -9.00 13.58
C THR A 140 -5.30 -9.80 14.84
N ARG A 141 -5.33 -11.15 14.75
CA ARG A 141 -4.92 -12.05 15.83
C ARG A 141 -3.44 -11.88 16.16
N ASP A 142 -2.58 -11.85 15.14
CA ASP A 142 -1.13 -11.67 15.30
C ASP A 142 -0.80 -10.34 16.00
N VAL A 143 -1.47 -9.24 15.61
CA VAL A 143 -1.33 -7.93 16.30
C VAL A 143 -1.69 -8.04 17.79
N LYS A 144 -2.80 -8.71 18.11
CA LYS A 144 -3.25 -8.89 19.50
C LYS A 144 -2.27 -9.74 20.31
N LEU A 145 -1.73 -10.81 19.72
CA LEU A 145 -0.74 -11.68 20.34
C LEU A 145 0.55 -10.92 20.69
N VAL A 146 1.12 -10.20 19.71
CA VAL A 146 2.32 -9.37 19.96
C VAL A 146 2.05 -8.33 21.03
N ALA A 147 0.89 -7.70 21.01
CA ALA A 147 0.56 -6.66 21.97
C ALA A 147 0.28 -7.21 23.40
N ALA A 148 -0.07 -8.50 23.53
CA ALA A 148 -0.23 -9.20 24.81
C ALA A 148 1.09 -9.83 25.32
N SER A 149 2.09 -9.98 24.46
CA SER A 149 3.39 -10.56 24.82
C SER A 149 4.14 -9.77 25.91
N PRO A 150 5.15 -10.36 26.58
CA PRO A 150 5.99 -9.68 27.56
C PRO A 150 7.04 -8.75 26.93
N LEU A 151 7.04 -8.57 25.60
CA LEU A 151 7.99 -7.69 24.91
C LEU A 151 7.89 -6.24 25.42
N ALA A 152 9.02 -5.53 25.36
CA ALA A 152 9.06 -4.10 25.64
C ALA A 152 8.18 -3.32 24.63
N PRO A 153 7.64 -2.14 25.00
CA PRO A 153 6.76 -1.38 24.13
C PRO A 153 7.32 -1.08 22.72
N TRP A 154 8.58 -0.64 22.62
CA TRP A 154 9.24 -0.39 21.34
C TRP A 154 9.45 -1.69 20.53
N GLN A 155 9.80 -2.80 21.18
CA GLN A 155 9.89 -4.12 20.54
C GLN A 155 8.55 -4.56 19.96
N LYS A 156 7.44 -4.32 20.67
CA LYS A 156 6.08 -4.60 20.16
C LYS A 156 5.77 -3.80 18.90
N LEU A 157 6.05 -2.50 18.89
CA LEU A 157 5.85 -1.66 17.71
C LEU A 157 6.70 -2.14 16.53
N THR A 158 7.98 -2.44 16.77
CA THR A 158 8.89 -2.95 15.74
C THR A 158 8.41 -4.30 15.19
N ALA A 159 8.02 -5.24 16.04
CA ALA A 159 7.51 -6.54 15.61
C ALA A 159 6.22 -6.42 14.76
N ILE A 160 5.29 -5.54 15.18
CA ILE A 160 4.06 -5.28 14.41
C ILE A 160 4.41 -4.70 13.03
N ARG A 161 5.32 -3.74 12.94
CA ARG A 161 5.67 -3.09 11.66
C ARG A 161 6.42 -4.02 10.74
N ALA A 162 7.49 -4.64 11.23
CA ALA A 162 8.44 -5.39 10.42
C ALA A 162 7.84 -6.73 9.92
N HIS A 163 7.04 -7.42 10.74
CA HIS A 163 6.60 -8.78 10.42
C HIS A 163 5.11 -8.85 10.08
N ILE A 164 4.26 -8.13 10.81
CA ILE A 164 2.80 -8.26 10.65
C ILE A 164 2.28 -7.32 9.58
N LEU A 165 2.61 -6.03 9.68
CA LEU A 165 2.14 -5.00 8.76
C LEU A 165 2.75 -5.19 7.37
N ALA A 166 4.01 -5.61 7.27
CA ALA A 166 4.66 -5.91 5.99
C ALA A 166 3.86 -6.94 5.16
N ARG A 167 3.31 -7.99 5.80
CA ARG A 167 2.43 -8.98 5.14
C ARG A 167 1.13 -8.36 4.65
N ALA A 168 0.52 -7.50 5.45
CA ALA A 168 -0.71 -6.81 5.08
C ALA A 168 -0.46 -5.83 3.92
N GLU A 169 0.63 -5.07 3.94
CA GLU A 169 1.02 -4.16 2.86
C GLU A 169 1.29 -4.93 1.56
N PHE A 170 1.98 -6.07 1.63
CA PHE A 170 2.24 -6.92 0.47
C PHE A 170 0.93 -7.33 -0.22
N LEU A 171 -0.07 -7.82 0.54
CA LEU A 171 -1.37 -8.18 -0.04
C LEU A 171 -2.10 -6.93 -0.58
N CYS A 172 -2.09 -5.82 0.16
CA CYS A 172 -2.74 -4.57 -0.26
C CYS A 172 -2.19 -4.02 -1.59
N ARG A 173 -0.92 -4.27 -1.91
CA ARG A 173 -0.29 -3.83 -3.16
C ARG A 173 -0.62 -4.74 -4.35
N ASN A 174 -0.72 -6.05 -4.10
CA ASN A 174 -0.80 -7.06 -5.16
C ASN A 174 -2.22 -7.57 -5.41
N SER A 175 -3.19 -7.26 -4.53
CA SER A 175 -4.56 -7.78 -4.63
C SER A 175 -5.60 -6.67 -4.63
N HIS A 176 -6.78 -6.97 -5.17
CA HIS A 176 -7.91 -6.05 -5.09
C HIS A 176 -8.53 -6.08 -3.69
N ILE A 177 -8.07 -5.18 -2.82
CA ILE A 177 -8.56 -5.03 -1.44
C ILE A 177 -9.54 -3.86 -1.35
N GLN A 178 -10.70 -4.08 -0.74
CA GLN A 178 -11.65 -3.02 -0.46
C GLN A 178 -11.37 -2.40 0.91
N LYS A 179 -11.65 -1.10 1.05
CA LYS A 179 -11.46 -0.37 2.33
C LYS A 179 -12.23 -0.94 3.51
N ARG A 180 -13.31 -1.68 3.24
CA ARG A 180 -14.09 -2.39 4.27
C ARG A 180 -13.35 -3.60 4.82
N ASP A 181 -12.53 -4.26 4.00
CA ASP A 181 -11.82 -5.49 4.37
C ASP A 181 -10.71 -5.20 5.42
N VAL A 182 -10.10 -4.00 5.34
CA VAL A 182 -9.06 -3.55 6.29
C VAL A 182 -9.61 -2.75 7.47
N ALA A 183 -10.92 -2.52 7.54
CA ALA A 183 -11.55 -1.60 8.49
C ALA A 183 -11.30 -1.96 9.95
N ASP A 184 -11.47 -3.24 10.28
CA ASP A 184 -11.34 -3.71 11.67
C ASP A 184 -9.88 -3.90 12.07
N LEU A 185 -9.01 -4.21 11.11
CA LEU A 185 -7.57 -4.19 11.31
C LEU A 185 -7.09 -2.77 11.63
N ASP A 186 -7.54 -1.74 10.89
CA ASP A 186 -7.23 -0.33 11.17
C ASP A 186 -7.61 0.06 12.60
N LYS A 187 -8.84 -0.28 13.04
CA LYS A 187 -9.27 -0.03 14.43
C LYS A 187 -8.41 -0.76 15.46
N THR A 188 -8.01 -2.00 15.15
CA THR A 188 -7.16 -2.81 16.04
C THR A 188 -5.75 -2.22 16.14
N LEU A 189 -5.16 -1.79 15.03
CA LEU A 189 -3.86 -1.12 15.00
C LEU A 189 -3.88 0.19 15.79
N ILE A 190 -4.93 1.01 15.63
CA ILE A 190 -5.07 2.27 16.38
C ILE A 190 -5.19 2.01 17.88
N SER A 191 -6.08 1.11 18.29
CA SER A 191 -6.28 0.79 19.71
C SER A 191 -5.04 0.15 20.35
N THR A 192 -4.37 -0.74 19.62
CA THR A 192 -3.12 -1.38 20.03
C THR A 192 -1.98 -0.36 20.14
N GLY A 193 -1.81 0.50 19.13
CA GLY A 193 -0.82 1.56 19.14
C GLY A 193 -1.01 2.52 20.32
N LYS A 194 -2.25 2.96 20.57
CA LYS A 194 -2.56 3.77 21.76
C LYS A 194 -2.19 3.04 23.05
N ARG A 195 -2.55 1.77 23.18
CA ARG A 195 -2.22 0.97 24.38
C ARG A 195 -0.72 0.84 24.59
N ILE A 196 0.05 0.53 23.53
CA ILE A 196 1.50 0.39 23.61
C ILE A 196 2.16 1.73 23.98
N LEU A 197 1.70 2.85 23.42
CA LEU A 197 2.15 4.20 23.78
C LEU A 197 1.60 4.69 25.13
N ASN A 198 0.87 3.85 25.87
CA ASN A 198 0.18 4.19 27.11
C ASN A 198 -0.76 5.40 26.98
N LEU A 199 -1.42 5.61 25.85
CA LEU A 199 -2.30 6.76 25.62
C LEU A 199 -3.75 6.49 26.07
N PRO A 200 -4.46 7.49 26.62
CA PRO A 200 -5.89 7.36 26.92
C PRO A 200 -6.73 7.35 25.64
N THR A 201 -7.99 6.90 25.74
CA THR A 201 -8.94 6.86 24.61
C THR A 201 -9.07 8.21 23.90
N ARG A 202 -9.08 9.32 24.66
CA ARG A 202 -9.18 10.69 24.15
C ARG A 202 -7.98 11.18 23.34
N ALA A 203 -6.84 10.51 23.41
CA ALA A 203 -5.65 10.90 22.67
C ALA A 203 -5.96 10.88 21.17
N ASN A 204 -5.47 11.87 20.44
CA ASN A 204 -5.70 11.94 19.01
C ASN A 204 -5.00 10.76 18.31
N VAL A 205 -5.71 10.12 17.37
CA VAL A 205 -5.24 8.93 16.66
C VAL A 205 -4.07 9.21 15.73
N ASN A 206 -3.93 10.45 15.24
CA ASN A 206 -2.90 10.83 14.29
C ASN A 206 -1.48 10.55 14.82
N LEU A 207 -1.25 10.65 16.13
CA LEU A 207 0.07 10.34 16.72
C LEU A 207 0.45 8.87 16.48
N VAL A 208 -0.51 7.96 16.44
CA VAL A 208 -0.26 6.53 16.16
C VAL A 208 0.23 6.34 14.72
N HIS A 209 -0.26 7.16 13.79
CA HIS A 209 0.06 7.08 12.37
C HIS A 209 1.40 7.71 11.99
N LEU A 210 1.93 8.65 12.79
CA LEU A 210 3.21 9.29 12.51
C LEU A 210 4.37 8.30 12.60
N SER A 211 5.37 8.45 11.75
CA SER A 211 6.66 7.76 11.88
C SER A 211 7.32 7.99 13.25
N CYS A 212 8.21 7.07 13.63
CA CYS A 212 8.95 7.20 14.89
C CYS A 212 9.76 8.49 14.96
N ASN A 213 10.38 8.90 13.86
CA ASN A 213 11.18 10.12 13.81
C ASN A 213 10.36 11.39 14.03
N LYS A 214 9.03 11.31 13.88
CA LYS A 214 8.06 12.38 14.15
C LYS A 214 7.26 12.15 15.44
N GLY A 215 7.70 11.22 16.29
CA GLY A 215 7.17 10.98 17.63
C GLY A 215 6.01 9.99 17.72
N GLY A 216 5.69 9.28 16.63
CA GLY A 216 4.58 8.33 16.57
C GLY A 216 4.95 6.85 16.60
N ALA A 217 3.93 6.01 16.50
CA ALA A 217 4.08 4.55 16.52
C ALA A 217 4.41 3.93 15.15
N ALA A 218 4.40 4.72 14.08
CA ALA A 218 4.55 4.27 12.69
C ALA A 218 3.58 3.14 12.33
N LEU A 219 2.33 3.26 12.79
CA LEU A 219 1.23 2.36 12.42
C LEU A 219 0.29 3.11 11.45
N PRO A 220 0.53 3.03 10.14
CA PRO A 220 -0.16 3.83 9.14
C PRO A 220 -1.65 3.44 9.04
N HIS A 221 -2.45 4.39 8.58
CA HIS A 221 -3.86 4.16 8.29
C HIS A 221 -3.99 3.35 6.98
N LEU A 222 -4.32 2.05 7.05
CA LEU A 222 -4.32 1.14 5.91
C LEU A 222 -5.25 1.61 4.79
N ARG A 223 -6.42 2.16 5.11
CA ARG A 223 -7.32 2.73 4.09
C ARG A 223 -6.72 3.91 3.31
N ALA A 224 -5.82 4.68 3.91
CA ALA A 224 -5.09 5.73 3.20
C ALA A 224 -3.96 5.12 2.36
N LEU A 225 -3.26 4.10 2.89
CA LEU A 225 -2.26 3.35 2.14
C LEU A 225 -2.82 2.66 0.91
N LEU A 226 -4.04 2.12 0.96
CA LEU A 226 -4.72 1.56 -0.22
C LEU A 226 -4.87 2.60 -1.34
N ASP A 227 -5.16 3.86 -0.99
CA ASP A 227 -5.24 4.93 -2.00
C ASP A 227 -3.84 5.25 -2.56
N VAL A 228 -2.83 5.39 -1.69
CA VAL A 228 -1.43 5.60 -2.09
C VAL A 228 -0.95 4.49 -3.03
N HIS A 229 -1.22 3.23 -2.70
CA HIS A 229 -0.84 2.08 -3.52
C HIS A 229 -1.58 2.05 -4.86
N SER A 230 -2.87 2.39 -4.88
CA SER A 230 -3.64 2.45 -6.12
C SER A 230 -3.09 3.50 -7.10
N ILE A 231 -2.75 4.70 -6.59
CA ILE A 231 -2.17 5.80 -7.37
C ILE A 231 -0.76 5.44 -7.83
N SER A 232 0.11 4.99 -6.91
CA SER A 232 1.49 4.65 -7.22
C SER A 232 1.59 3.49 -8.21
N HIS A 233 0.73 2.47 -8.08
CA HIS A 233 0.72 1.35 -9.02
C HIS A 233 0.27 1.79 -10.42
N ALA A 234 -0.78 2.62 -10.51
CA ALA A 234 -1.22 3.18 -11.80
C ALA A 234 -0.11 4.01 -12.47
N PHE A 235 0.64 4.81 -11.70
CA PHE A 235 1.73 5.60 -12.25
C PHE A 235 2.86 4.70 -12.77
N ARG A 236 3.24 3.68 -12.00
CA ARG A 236 4.28 2.72 -12.39
C ARG A 236 3.91 1.89 -13.63
N LEU A 237 2.63 1.58 -13.84
CA LEU A 237 2.20 0.92 -15.08
C LEU A 237 2.40 1.81 -16.31
N LEU A 238 2.06 3.10 -16.19
CA LEU A 238 2.24 4.08 -17.27
C LEU A 238 3.73 4.46 -17.48
N ALA A 239 4.52 4.37 -16.42
CA ALA A 239 5.94 4.67 -16.39
C ALA A 239 6.83 3.41 -16.54
N SER A 240 6.27 2.28 -16.97
CA SER A 240 7.02 1.03 -17.12
C SER A 240 8.06 1.15 -18.22
N ASP A 241 9.29 0.67 -17.95
CA ASP A 241 10.35 0.57 -18.97
C ASP A 241 10.05 -0.50 -20.03
N ASP A 242 9.21 -1.49 -19.69
CA ASP A 242 8.68 -2.45 -20.66
C ASP A 242 7.58 -1.80 -21.50
N GLN A 243 7.86 -1.60 -22.80
CA GLN A 243 6.98 -0.94 -23.76
C GLN A 243 5.63 -1.64 -23.89
N LEU A 244 5.61 -2.98 -23.87
CA LEU A 244 4.36 -3.73 -23.94
C LEU A 244 3.45 -3.38 -22.76
N THR A 245 4.01 -3.38 -21.55
CA THR A 245 3.27 -3.03 -20.33
C THR A 245 2.78 -1.58 -20.35
N SER A 246 3.61 -0.62 -20.75
CA SER A 246 3.23 0.81 -20.79
C SER A 246 2.17 1.09 -21.86
N ASP A 247 2.25 0.47 -23.03
CA ASP A 247 1.25 0.57 -24.11
C ASP A 247 -0.10 -0.01 -23.68
N VAL A 248 -0.10 -1.24 -23.15
CA VAL A 248 -1.31 -1.89 -22.61
C VAL A 248 -1.93 -1.03 -21.52
N ALA A 249 -1.11 -0.45 -20.65
CA ALA A 249 -1.58 0.43 -19.58
C ALA A 249 -2.22 1.70 -20.15
N PHE A 250 -1.55 2.37 -21.10
CA PHE A 250 -2.05 3.60 -21.68
C PHE A 250 -3.34 3.41 -22.48
N VAL A 251 -3.42 2.40 -23.35
CA VAL A 251 -4.64 2.09 -24.11
C VAL A 251 -5.76 1.62 -23.18
N GLY A 252 -5.42 0.90 -22.11
CA GLY A 252 -6.37 0.53 -21.06
C GLY A 252 -6.95 1.76 -20.34
N LEU A 253 -6.12 2.77 -20.05
CA LEU A 253 -6.55 4.05 -19.48
C LEU A 253 -7.45 4.80 -20.46
N GLN A 254 -7.02 4.96 -21.72
CA GLN A 254 -7.83 5.60 -22.75
C GLN A 254 -9.18 4.90 -22.90
N SER A 255 -9.23 3.57 -22.84
CA SER A 255 -10.48 2.81 -22.90
C SER A 255 -11.40 3.12 -21.72
N ALA A 256 -10.86 3.26 -20.51
CA ALA A 256 -11.64 3.64 -19.32
C ALA A 256 -12.17 5.08 -19.41
N VAL A 257 -11.37 6.00 -19.96
CA VAL A 257 -11.76 7.41 -20.16
C VAL A 257 -12.80 7.53 -21.27
N ARG A 258 -12.58 6.88 -22.41
CA ARG A 258 -13.51 6.81 -23.57
C ARG A 258 -14.90 6.36 -23.14
N LYS A 259 -15.01 5.35 -22.27
CA LYS A 259 -16.30 4.89 -21.73
C LYS A 259 -17.05 5.95 -20.93
N LYS A 260 -16.35 6.87 -20.27
CA LYS A 260 -16.97 7.98 -19.52
C LYS A 260 -17.38 9.14 -20.44
N ILE A 261 -16.50 9.52 -21.36
CA ILE A 261 -16.68 10.73 -22.18
C ILE A 261 -17.37 10.47 -23.53
N LEU A 262 -17.50 9.20 -23.95
CA LEU A 262 -18.08 8.73 -25.22
C LEU A 262 -17.41 9.29 -26.48
N ARG A 263 -16.12 9.63 -26.41
CA ARG A 263 -15.27 10.10 -27.51
C ARG A 263 -13.82 9.70 -27.25
N ASP A 264 -12.97 9.81 -28.26
CA ASP A 264 -11.55 9.53 -28.10
C ASP A 264 -10.89 10.54 -27.15
N PRO A 265 -10.23 10.07 -26.07
CA PRO A 265 -9.63 10.95 -25.08
C PRO A 265 -8.24 11.41 -25.52
N THR A 266 -7.95 12.69 -25.32
CA THR A 266 -6.57 13.19 -25.38
C THR A 266 -5.77 12.73 -24.17
N PRO A 267 -4.43 12.67 -24.24
CA PRO A 267 -3.58 12.34 -23.09
C PRO A 267 -3.82 13.28 -21.89
N SER A 268 -4.00 14.58 -22.15
CA SER A 268 -4.38 15.56 -21.13
C SER A 268 -5.73 15.22 -20.46
N LYS A 269 -6.72 14.75 -21.22
CA LYS A 269 -8.00 14.27 -20.67
C LYS A 269 -7.83 13.04 -19.78
N CYS A 270 -6.88 12.17 -20.11
CA CYS A 270 -6.53 11.03 -19.26
C CYS A 270 -5.89 11.49 -17.93
N ALA A 271 -5.04 12.52 -17.96
CA ALA A 271 -4.50 13.12 -16.73
C ALA A 271 -5.60 13.75 -15.86
N GLU A 272 -6.54 14.49 -16.46
CA GLU A 272 -7.71 15.06 -15.77
C GLU A 272 -8.56 13.97 -15.07
N PHE A 273 -8.77 12.84 -15.75
CA PHE A 273 -9.43 11.67 -15.16
C PHE A 273 -8.66 11.12 -13.95
N LEU A 274 -7.33 10.96 -14.07
CA LEU A 274 -6.48 10.44 -12.99
C LEU A 274 -6.34 11.40 -11.80
N ASN A 275 -6.59 12.70 -12.00
CA ASN A 275 -6.70 13.69 -10.94
C ASN A 275 -7.95 13.55 -10.05
N GLY A 276 -8.81 12.57 -10.32
CA GLY A 276 -10.02 12.37 -9.52
C GLY A 276 -11.21 13.22 -9.98
N ASN A 277 -11.11 13.93 -11.12
CA ASN A 277 -12.19 14.82 -11.55
C ASN A 277 -13.51 14.05 -11.73
N LYS A 278 -14.61 14.56 -11.19
CA LYS A 278 -15.97 14.02 -11.29
C LYS A 278 -16.96 14.99 -11.93
N ALA A 279 -16.53 16.20 -12.27
CA ALA A 279 -17.36 17.21 -12.91
C ALA A 279 -17.35 17.06 -14.43
N GLY A 280 -18.28 17.76 -15.09
CA GLY A 280 -18.34 17.88 -16.55
C GLY A 280 -18.42 16.54 -17.27
N ASP A 281 -17.52 16.33 -18.23
CA ASP A 281 -17.40 15.12 -19.05
C ASP A 281 -17.32 13.82 -18.22
N PHE A 282 -16.93 13.90 -16.95
CA PHE A 282 -16.74 12.75 -16.07
C PHE A 282 -17.86 12.51 -15.06
N ALA A 283 -18.94 13.29 -15.12
CA ALA A 283 -20.09 13.20 -14.21
C ALA A 283 -20.94 11.94 -14.40
N ARG A 284 -20.83 11.27 -15.55
CA ARG A 284 -21.60 10.05 -15.83
C ARG A 284 -21.13 8.88 -14.96
N ASP A 285 -22.07 8.29 -14.25
CA ASP A 285 -21.92 6.95 -13.68
C ASP A 285 -22.16 5.90 -14.76
N SER A 286 -21.15 5.66 -15.60
CA SER A 286 -21.05 4.36 -16.26
C SER A 286 -20.94 3.31 -15.15
N GLY A 287 -21.91 2.40 -15.06
CA GLY A 287 -21.93 1.23 -14.15
C GLY A 287 -20.83 0.21 -14.49
N ASP A 288 -19.64 0.70 -14.77
CA ASP A 288 -18.49 -0.04 -15.25
C ASP A 288 -17.92 -0.95 -14.17
N LEU A 289 -17.44 -2.11 -14.61
CA LEU A 289 -16.58 -2.98 -13.84
C LEU A 289 -15.40 -2.18 -13.26
N SER A 290 -15.06 -2.44 -11.99
CA SER A 290 -13.92 -1.82 -11.31
C SER A 290 -12.61 -2.15 -12.04
N THR A 291 -12.06 -1.20 -12.79
CA THR A 291 -10.74 -1.30 -13.44
C THR A 291 -9.65 -0.76 -12.53
N GLN A 292 -8.37 -1.00 -12.87
CA GLN A 292 -7.26 -0.33 -12.19
C GLN A 292 -7.37 1.21 -12.29
N TRP A 293 -7.85 1.74 -13.41
CA TRP A 293 -7.96 3.18 -13.67
C TRP A 293 -9.09 3.84 -12.89
N SER A 294 -10.27 3.21 -12.81
CA SER A 294 -11.36 3.75 -11.99
C SER A 294 -11.00 3.72 -10.51
N ARG A 295 -10.23 2.72 -10.06
CA ARG A 295 -9.67 2.66 -8.69
C ARG A 295 -8.66 3.78 -8.44
N ALA A 296 -7.71 4.01 -9.35
CA ALA A 296 -6.74 5.08 -9.24
C ALA A 296 -7.41 6.45 -9.18
N ARG A 297 -8.42 6.71 -10.04
CA ARG A 297 -9.24 7.92 -10.01
C ARG A 297 -9.97 8.11 -8.68
N GLN A 298 -10.63 7.07 -8.18
CA GLN A 298 -11.32 7.13 -6.89
C GLN A 298 -10.35 7.32 -5.71
N ALA A 299 -9.18 6.71 -5.77
CA ALA A 299 -8.12 6.92 -4.80
C ALA A 299 -7.61 8.37 -4.84
N ALA A 300 -7.42 8.93 -6.03
CA ALA A 300 -7.00 10.31 -6.21
C ALA A 300 -8.02 11.31 -5.65
N ASP A 301 -9.31 11.14 -5.95
CA ASP A 301 -10.40 11.97 -5.40
C ASP A 301 -10.45 11.95 -3.87
N ARG A 302 -10.15 10.80 -3.24
CA ARG A 302 -10.10 10.70 -1.78
C ARG A 302 -8.84 11.34 -1.22
N LEU A 303 -7.68 11.07 -1.84
CA LEU A 303 -6.39 11.49 -1.34
C LEU A 303 -6.15 13.00 -1.51
N SER A 304 -6.74 13.62 -2.54
CA SER A 304 -6.64 15.06 -2.83
C SER A 304 -7.18 15.97 -1.71
N LYS A 305 -7.99 15.40 -0.80
CA LYS A 305 -8.49 16.05 0.41
C LYS A 305 -7.40 16.26 1.47
N TYR A 306 -6.35 15.45 1.42
CA TYR A 306 -5.26 15.43 2.40
C TYR A 306 -3.94 15.91 1.81
N VAL A 307 -3.67 15.56 0.55
CA VAL A 307 -2.41 15.84 -0.15
C VAL A 307 -2.68 16.61 -1.43
N LYS A 308 -1.84 17.59 -1.76
CA LYS A 308 -1.94 18.38 -3.00
C LYS A 308 -1.01 17.79 -4.06
N PHE A 309 -1.60 17.18 -5.09
CA PHE A 309 -0.87 16.61 -6.22
C PHE A 309 -1.66 16.78 -7.51
N SER A 310 -1.00 16.62 -8.66
CA SER A 310 -1.66 16.48 -9.95
C SER A 310 -0.90 15.56 -10.90
N TRP A 311 -1.64 14.84 -11.71
CA TRP A 311 -1.17 14.19 -12.92
C TRP A 311 -1.18 15.20 -14.06
N THR A 312 -0.10 15.24 -14.84
CA THR A 312 0.00 16.00 -16.09
C THR A 312 0.57 15.09 -17.17
N TYR A 313 0.25 15.37 -18.42
CA TYR A 313 0.89 14.72 -19.55
C TYR A 313 1.86 15.69 -20.20
N ASN A 314 3.10 15.26 -20.43
CA ASN A 314 4.09 16.00 -21.17
C ASN A 314 4.06 15.53 -22.63
N GLU A 315 3.59 16.39 -23.53
CA GLU A 315 3.47 16.09 -24.96
C GLU A 315 4.84 15.94 -25.65
N GLU A 316 5.85 16.69 -25.23
CA GLU A 316 7.22 16.65 -25.80
C GLU A 316 7.91 15.32 -25.49
N LEU A 317 7.75 14.82 -24.26
CA LEU A 317 8.34 13.57 -23.78
C LEU A 317 7.41 12.37 -23.95
N GLY A 318 6.17 12.57 -24.40
CA GLY A 318 5.18 11.51 -24.59
C GLY A 318 4.84 10.71 -23.33
N CYS A 319 4.90 11.31 -22.14
CA CYS A 319 4.74 10.57 -20.88
C CYS A 319 3.99 11.35 -19.78
N PHE A 320 3.50 10.60 -18.78
CA PHE A 320 2.85 11.19 -17.61
C PHE A 320 3.86 11.62 -16.56
N HIS A 321 3.61 12.80 -15.98
CA HIS A 321 4.30 13.29 -14.79
C HIS A 321 3.34 13.33 -13.59
N PHE A 322 3.88 13.11 -12.40
CA PHE A 322 3.16 13.22 -11.14
C PHE A 322 3.74 14.35 -10.29
N ASN A 323 3.00 15.45 -10.19
CA ASN A 323 3.41 16.65 -9.48
C ASN A 323 2.88 16.63 -8.06
N ILE A 324 3.73 16.96 -7.10
CA ILE A 324 3.37 17.10 -5.69
C ILE A 324 3.68 18.53 -5.27
N PHE A 325 2.65 19.24 -4.84
CA PHE A 325 2.73 20.66 -4.53
C PHE A 325 3.11 20.86 -3.07
N ARG A 326 4.42 20.89 -2.81
CA ARG A 326 5.00 21.26 -1.53
C ARG A 326 5.52 22.69 -1.61
N SER A 327 5.43 23.42 -0.51
CA SER A 327 6.04 24.74 -0.36
C SER A 327 7.24 24.62 0.60
N PRO A 328 8.43 25.14 0.24
CA PRO A 328 8.76 25.89 -0.98
C PRO A 328 9.13 25.02 -2.20
N ASN A 329 9.28 23.70 -2.02
CA ASN A 329 9.91 22.82 -3.01
C ASN A 329 8.92 21.85 -3.68
N PRO A 330 8.21 22.25 -4.75
CA PRO A 330 7.37 21.33 -5.50
C PRO A 330 8.23 20.22 -6.12
N VAL A 331 7.65 19.02 -6.23
CA VAL A 331 8.34 17.84 -6.77
C VAL A 331 7.59 17.34 -7.99
N CYS A 332 8.27 17.22 -9.12
CA CYS A 332 7.76 16.55 -10.32
C CYS A 332 8.41 15.17 -10.40
N VAL A 333 7.58 14.12 -10.38
CA VAL A 333 8.03 12.73 -10.55
C VAL A 333 7.83 12.34 -12.00
N VAL A 334 8.94 11.97 -12.65
CA VAL A 334 9.01 11.49 -14.03
C VAL A 334 9.11 9.96 -14.07
N PRO A 335 8.94 9.29 -15.23
CA PRO A 335 8.93 7.83 -15.30
C PRO A 335 10.11 7.13 -14.62
N SER A 336 11.34 7.61 -14.84
CA SER A 336 12.57 7.06 -14.22
C SER A 336 12.59 7.12 -12.69
N THR A 337 11.73 7.95 -12.09
CA THR A 337 11.61 8.12 -10.63
C THR A 337 10.25 7.67 -10.10
N ALA A 338 9.47 6.91 -10.88
CA ALA A 338 8.14 6.40 -10.51
C ALA A 338 8.12 5.61 -9.19
N GLY A 339 9.27 5.07 -8.78
CA GLY A 339 9.48 4.47 -7.47
C GLY A 339 9.10 5.38 -6.30
N LEU A 340 9.28 6.71 -6.44
CA LEU A 340 9.16 7.70 -5.38
C LEU A 340 7.71 8.07 -5.02
N VAL A 341 6.73 7.87 -5.91
CA VAL A 341 5.34 8.34 -5.73
C VAL A 341 4.76 7.87 -4.39
N ALA A 342 4.88 6.58 -4.07
CA ALA A 342 4.34 6.04 -2.83
C ALA A 342 5.00 6.67 -1.58
N ARG A 343 6.31 6.87 -1.60
CA ARG A 343 7.05 7.49 -0.49
C ARG A 343 6.61 8.94 -0.30
N LEU A 344 6.60 9.72 -1.38
CA LEU A 344 6.27 11.15 -1.33
C LEU A 344 4.82 11.38 -0.86
N LEU A 345 3.86 10.56 -1.32
CA LEU A 345 2.47 10.63 -0.85
C LEU A 345 2.33 10.27 0.63
N ARG A 346 3.11 9.30 1.14
CA ARG A 346 3.15 8.96 2.58
C ARG A 346 3.72 10.11 3.39
N ASP A 347 4.81 10.73 2.93
CA ASP A 347 5.45 11.88 3.59
C ASP A 347 4.46 13.06 3.71
N ASP A 348 3.69 13.32 2.67
CA ASP A 348 2.68 14.40 2.65
C ASP A 348 1.46 14.06 3.53
N LEU A 349 1.03 12.80 3.56
CA LEU A 349 0.00 12.33 4.48
C LEU A 349 0.44 12.53 5.94
N GLU A 350 1.69 12.19 6.28
CA GLU A 350 2.23 12.45 7.60
C GLU A 350 2.27 13.95 7.93
N SER A 351 2.66 14.78 6.94
CA SER A 351 2.67 16.24 7.10
C SER A 351 1.27 16.79 7.37
N PHE A 352 0.25 16.24 6.70
CA PHE A 352 -1.15 16.54 6.99
C PHE A 352 -1.54 16.14 8.42
N TYR A 353 -1.16 14.94 8.87
CA TYR A 353 -1.44 14.48 10.24
C TYR A 353 -0.76 15.33 11.31
N ILE A 354 0.47 15.77 11.08
CA ILE A 354 1.17 16.73 11.95
C ILE A 354 0.39 18.04 12.01
N LYS A 355 0.03 18.63 10.87
CA LYS A 355 -0.72 19.89 10.83
C LYS A 355 -2.05 19.80 11.60
N GLN A 356 -2.78 18.68 11.43
CA GLN A 356 -4.01 18.41 12.18
C GLN A 356 -3.75 18.31 13.69
N LEU A 357 -2.68 17.64 14.11
CA LEU A 357 -2.30 17.52 15.52
C LEU A 357 -1.88 18.87 16.11
N SER A 358 -1.00 19.61 15.45
CA SER A 358 -0.53 20.93 15.89
C SER A 358 -1.67 21.93 16.03
N GLY A 359 -2.71 21.83 15.20
CA GLY A 359 -3.91 22.67 15.29
C GLY A 359 -4.79 22.41 16.53
N LEU A 360 -4.52 21.37 17.32
CA LEU A 360 -5.30 21.07 18.52
C LEU A 360 -4.87 21.93 19.71
N VAL A 361 -5.82 22.67 20.28
CA VAL A 361 -5.59 23.59 21.43
C VAL A 361 -4.92 22.92 22.63
N ASP A 362 -5.29 21.68 22.95
CA ASP A 362 -4.76 20.94 24.12
C ASP A 362 -3.63 19.99 23.72
N GLN A 363 -3.90 19.08 22.79
CA GLN A 363 -2.97 17.99 22.45
C GLN A 363 -1.90 18.38 21.43
N GLY A 364 -2.00 19.56 20.82
CA GLY A 364 -1.11 20.03 19.76
C GLY A 364 0.11 20.80 20.24
N LYS A 365 0.14 21.23 21.51
CA LYS A 365 1.09 22.22 22.03
C LYS A 365 2.57 21.87 21.87
N THR A 366 2.92 20.58 21.88
CA THR A 366 4.31 20.12 21.79
C THR A 366 4.65 19.46 20.45
N VAL A 367 3.67 19.37 19.54
CA VAL A 367 3.80 18.62 18.28
C VAL A 367 4.92 19.17 17.42
N GLU A 368 5.01 20.49 17.32
CA GLU A 368 6.06 21.16 16.55
C GLU A 368 7.46 20.77 17.05
N VAL A 369 7.66 20.77 18.37
CA VAL A 369 8.94 20.45 19.00
C VAL A 369 9.36 19.01 18.73
N PHE A 370 8.48 18.03 18.99
CA PHE A 370 8.88 16.63 18.84
C PHE A 370 8.83 16.15 17.39
N SER A 371 8.07 16.77 16.49
CA SER A 371 7.99 16.31 15.10
C SER A 371 9.15 16.80 14.22
N GLN A 372 9.80 17.90 14.60
CA GLN A 372 10.94 18.48 13.86
C GLN A 372 12.30 17.90 14.28
N HIS A 373 12.45 17.44 15.52
CA HIS A 373 13.73 16.98 16.06
C HIS A 373 13.76 15.47 16.32
N PRO A 374 14.42 14.67 15.45
CA PRO A 374 14.51 13.21 15.61
C PRO A 374 15.15 12.77 16.93
N ALA A 375 16.05 13.57 17.50
CA ALA A 375 16.68 13.31 18.81
C ALA A 375 15.65 13.19 19.94
N SER A 376 14.55 13.95 19.86
CA SER A 376 13.42 13.84 20.78
C SER A 376 12.77 12.47 20.73
N ASN A 377 12.99 11.68 19.69
CA ASN A 377 12.27 10.44 19.40
C ASN A 377 13.16 9.20 19.32
N HIS A 378 14.45 9.30 19.64
CA HIS A 378 15.43 8.22 19.49
C HIS A 378 14.96 6.88 20.11
N PHE A 379 14.31 6.94 21.28
CA PHE A 379 13.84 5.78 22.02
C PHE A 379 12.67 5.02 21.37
N LEU A 380 11.95 5.60 20.40
CA LEU A 380 10.77 4.96 19.81
C LEU A 380 11.10 3.72 18.98
N GLN A 381 12.32 3.64 18.45
CA GLN A 381 12.74 2.52 17.61
C GLN A 381 13.39 1.40 18.45
N ALA A 382 14.37 1.75 19.28
CA ALA A 382 15.21 0.79 20.00
C ALA A 382 15.00 0.76 21.53
N GLY A 383 14.30 1.76 22.09
CA GLY A 383 14.15 1.92 23.54
C GLY A 383 15.37 2.49 24.25
N ASP A 384 16.35 2.97 23.49
CA ASP A 384 17.62 3.47 24.02
C ASP A 384 17.40 4.55 25.07
N PHE A 385 18.20 4.48 26.14
CA PHE A 385 18.24 5.44 27.24
C PHE A 385 16.87 5.78 27.87
N THR A 386 15.88 4.88 27.76
CA THR A 386 14.51 5.14 28.23
C THR A 386 14.04 4.08 29.20
N ARG A 387 13.65 4.49 30.41
CA ARG A 387 13.06 3.57 31.39
C ARG A 387 11.59 3.31 31.05
N PHE A 388 11.04 2.20 31.51
CA PHE A 388 9.61 1.88 31.32
C PHE A 388 8.67 2.93 31.93
N CYS A 389 9.05 3.54 33.06
CA CYS A 389 8.29 4.65 33.65
C CYS A 389 8.26 5.88 32.73
N ASP A 390 9.39 6.18 32.08
CA ASP A 390 9.52 7.33 31.18
C ASP A 390 8.69 7.10 29.92
N TRP A 391 8.74 5.90 29.34
CA TRP A 391 7.87 5.50 28.22
C TRP A 391 6.38 5.74 28.54
N ASN A 392 5.94 5.30 29.73
CA ASN A 392 4.56 5.45 30.17
C ASN A 392 4.15 6.92 30.38
N PHE A 393 5.12 7.81 30.60
CA PHE A 393 4.90 9.23 30.83
C PHE A 393 4.95 10.05 29.54
N ILE A 394 5.99 9.88 28.72
CA ILE A 394 6.38 10.80 27.64
C ILE A 394 5.24 11.04 26.64
N HIS A 395 4.59 9.99 26.14
CA HIS A 395 3.54 10.14 25.12
C HIS A 395 2.30 10.86 25.64
N ARG A 396 1.93 10.59 26.90
CA ARG A 396 0.84 11.32 27.57
C ARG A 396 1.23 12.78 27.79
N ALA A 397 2.47 13.05 28.21
CA ALA A 397 2.95 14.40 28.42
C ALA A 397 2.91 15.23 27.12
N ARG A 398 3.40 14.66 26.01
CA ARG A 398 3.39 15.29 24.68
C ARG A 398 1.99 15.71 24.23
N LEU A 399 1.00 14.83 24.39
CA LEU A 399 -0.38 15.08 23.96
C LEU A 399 -1.25 15.80 25.00
N GLY A 400 -0.71 16.39 26.08
CA GLY A 400 -1.57 17.03 27.08
C GLY A 400 -2.48 16.04 27.83
N CYS A 401 -2.11 14.76 27.83
CA CYS A 401 -2.94 13.63 28.23
C CYS A 401 -2.66 13.09 29.64
N LEU A 402 -1.80 13.76 30.41
CA LEU A 402 -1.60 13.44 31.83
C LEU A 402 -2.89 13.66 32.64
N GLN A 403 -3.06 12.86 33.69
CA GLN A 403 -4.22 12.91 34.60
C GLN A 403 -4.08 14.06 35.61
N LEU A 404 -4.21 15.29 35.11
CA LEU A 404 -4.20 16.52 35.91
C LEU A 404 -5.60 17.09 36.03
N ASN A 405 -5.88 17.78 37.13
CA ASN A 405 -7.22 18.26 37.45
C ASN A 405 -7.80 19.16 36.34
N ALA A 406 -6.98 20.03 35.72
CA ALA A 406 -7.46 20.94 34.69
C ALA A 406 -7.58 20.32 33.28
N THR A 407 -7.09 19.09 33.08
CA THR A 407 -7.12 18.39 31.77
C THR A 407 -8.17 17.28 31.71
N MET A 408 -8.88 16.99 32.82
CA MET A 408 -9.95 16.00 32.87
C MET A 408 -11.31 16.59 32.47
N ARG A 409 -11.66 16.47 31.18
CA ARG A 409 -12.86 17.09 30.58
C ARG A 409 -14.21 16.69 31.19
N PHE A 410 -14.32 15.48 31.76
CA PHE A 410 -15.58 14.94 32.29
C PHE A 410 -15.55 14.71 33.81
N SER A 411 -14.55 15.27 34.48
CA SER A 411 -14.44 15.16 35.93
C SER A 411 -15.07 16.37 36.59
N LYS A 412 -15.94 16.17 37.60
CA LYS A 412 -16.42 17.24 38.49
C LYS A 412 -15.33 17.75 39.46
N ARG A 413 -14.06 17.39 39.23
CA ARG A 413 -12.95 17.75 40.13
C ARG A 413 -12.60 19.23 39.98
N ASN A 414 -12.23 19.81 41.11
CA ASN A 414 -11.71 21.17 41.18
C ASN A 414 -10.46 21.29 40.27
N PRO A 415 -10.43 22.21 39.28
CA PRO A 415 -9.31 22.34 38.35
C PRO A 415 -8.02 22.85 39.00
N LYS A 416 -8.08 23.30 40.27
CA LYS A 416 -6.93 23.81 41.00
C LYS A 416 -5.82 22.77 41.19
N CYS A 417 -4.59 23.26 41.27
CA CYS A 417 -3.40 22.48 41.58
C CYS A 417 -3.51 21.86 42.97
N ARG A 418 -3.29 20.55 43.05
CA ARG A 418 -3.35 19.78 44.30
C ARG A 418 -2.25 20.14 45.28
N LYS A 419 -1.16 20.73 44.79
CA LYS A 419 0.05 21.03 45.58
C LYS A 419 0.10 22.48 46.05
N CYS A 420 -0.07 23.45 45.13
CA CYS A 420 0.10 24.87 45.44
C CYS A 420 -1.20 25.70 45.33
N GLY A 421 -2.34 25.08 45.03
CA GLY A 421 -3.63 25.76 44.93
C GLY A 421 -3.84 26.65 43.69
N TYR A 422 -2.87 26.72 42.77
CA TYR A 422 -2.98 27.48 41.51
C TYR A 422 -4.25 27.14 40.73
N VAL A 423 -4.85 28.11 40.04
CA VAL A 423 -6.21 28.02 39.46
C VAL A 423 -6.39 26.85 38.50
N ARG A 424 -5.36 26.48 37.73
CA ARG A 424 -5.41 25.37 36.76
C ARG A 424 -4.19 24.46 36.84
N GLU A 425 -4.39 23.23 37.30
CA GLU A 425 -3.39 22.17 37.26
C GLU A 425 -3.18 21.65 35.84
N THR A 426 -2.37 22.34 35.05
CA THR A 426 -1.98 21.94 33.69
C THR A 426 -0.57 21.34 33.68
N ILE A 427 -0.19 20.68 32.58
CA ILE A 427 1.17 20.14 32.44
C ILE A 427 2.21 21.26 32.53
N LEU A 428 1.98 22.37 31.84
CA LEU A 428 2.87 23.54 31.89
C LEU A 428 3.05 24.03 33.32
N HIS A 429 1.96 24.12 34.08
CA HIS A 429 2.01 24.51 35.49
C HIS A 429 2.81 23.52 36.33
N VAL A 430 2.47 22.22 36.28
CA VAL A 430 3.11 21.20 37.12
C VAL A 430 4.60 21.08 36.84
N LEU A 431 5.01 21.18 35.58
CA LEU A 431 6.42 21.01 35.19
C LEU A 431 7.26 22.27 35.33
N ASN A 432 6.69 23.49 35.22
CA ASN A 432 7.49 24.72 35.13
C ASN A 432 7.15 25.80 36.16
N HIS A 433 5.95 25.80 36.77
CA HIS A 433 5.45 26.93 37.55
C HIS A 433 4.83 26.55 38.90
N CYS A 434 4.90 25.28 39.29
CA CYS A 434 4.35 24.82 40.54
C CYS A 434 5.35 25.11 41.65
N LYS A 435 5.10 26.14 42.47
CA LYS A 435 5.99 26.64 43.54
C LYS A 435 6.80 25.56 44.31
N PRO A 436 6.21 24.45 44.80
CA PRO A 436 6.97 23.38 45.48
C PRO A 436 8.07 22.70 44.63
N HIS A 437 8.05 22.90 43.32
CA HIS A 437 9.00 22.39 42.33
C HIS A 437 9.75 23.53 41.60
N SER A 438 9.42 24.79 41.86
CA SER A 438 10.03 25.98 41.21
C SER A 438 11.08 26.67 42.08
N ASP A 439 11.12 26.35 43.38
CA ASP A 439 12.10 26.87 44.35
C ASP A 439 13.31 25.92 44.52
N ALA A 440 13.59 25.06 43.53
CA ALA A 440 14.71 24.12 43.51
C ALA A 440 15.74 24.49 42.46
#